data_AF-A0A959CVG5-F1
#
_entry.id   AF-A0A959CVG5-F1
#
_cell.length_a   1.000
_cell.length_b   1.000
_cell.length_c   1.000
_cell.angle_alpha   90.00
_cell.angle_beta   90.00
_cell.angle_gamma   90.00
#
_symmetry.space_group_name_H-M   'P 1'
#
loop_
_entity.id
_entity.type
_entity.pdbx_description
1 polymer ?
#
loop_
_entity_poly.entity_id
_entity_poly.type
_entity_poly.pdbx_seq_one_letter_code
_entity_poly.pdbx_strand_id
1 'polypeptide(L)'
;DVFAIGGAGRIKLTKRITLNAEYIYVLPDQLAPGYRNAFSLGFDIETGGHVFQLHFTNSTSMIEKGYVTETVEDWLDGGIHFGFNISRVFTLARPKIEGID
;
A
#
# COMPACT_ATOMS: atom_id res chain seq x y z
N ASP A 1 -20.34 -11.02 -5.69
CA ASP A 1 -18.88 -11.20 -5.55
C ASP A 1 -18.15 -10.29 -6.54
N VAL A 2 -16.95 -9.87 -6.17
CA VAL A 2 -16.06 -9.05 -7.01
C VAL A 2 -14.73 -9.79 -7.13
N PHE A 3 -14.25 -9.94 -8.36
CA PHE A 3 -13.00 -10.53 -8.77
C PHE A 3 -12.07 -9.42 -9.25
N ALA A 4 -10.88 -9.37 -8.67
CA ALA A 4 -9.86 -8.40 -9.00
C ALA A 4 -8.50 -9.06 -9.17
N ILE A 5 -7.66 -8.44 -9.98
CA ILE A 5 -6.27 -8.80 -10.21
C ILE A 5 -5.41 -7.63 -9.74
N GLY A 6 -4.58 -7.87 -8.74
CA GLY A 6 -3.62 -6.88 -8.23
C GLY A 6 -2.23 -7.12 -8.77
N GLY A 7 -1.55 -6.03 -9.13
CA GLY A 7 -0.11 -6.02 -9.41
C GLY A 7 0.57 -5.00 -8.51
N ALA A 8 1.66 -5.39 -7.86
CA ALA A 8 2.44 -4.49 -7.02
C ALA A 8 3.94 -4.65 -7.28
N GLY A 9 4.66 -3.53 -7.17
CA GLY A 9 6.10 -3.45 -7.34
C GLY A 9 6.74 -2.69 -6.18
N ARG A 10 7.93 -3.15 -5.77
CA ARG A 10 8.73 -2.48 -4.75
C ARG A 10 10.19 -2.43 -5.16
N ILE A 11 10.76 -1.24 -5.11
CA ILE A 11 12.16 -0.98 -5.44
C ILE A 11 12.84 -0.27 -4.28
N LYS A 12 14.00 -0.79 -3.87
CA LYS A 12 14.82 -0.16 -2.83
C LYS A 12 15.62 0.99 -3.44
N LEU A 13 15.35 2.22 -3.00
CA LEU A 13 16.08 3.41 -3.45
C LEU A 13 17.34 3.63 -2.60
N THR A 14 17.24 3.42 -1.29
CA THR A 14 18.36 3.49 -0.36
C THR A 14 18.24 2.38 0.68
N LYS A 15 19.21 2.27 1.61
CA LYS A 15 19.12 1.31 2.73
C LYS A 15 17.83 1.45 3.55
N ARG A 16 17.24 2.65 3.61
CA ARG A 16 16.09 3.00 4.45
C ARG A 16 14.87 3.50 3.68
N ILE A 17 14.94 3.63 2.36
CA ILE A 17 13.84 4.17 1.55
C ILE A 17 13.50 3.18 0.43
N THR A 18 12.23 2.83 0.32
CA THR A 18 11.70 2.09 -0.84
C THR A 18 10.61 2.87 -1.54
N LEU A 19 10.56 2.73 -2.86
CA LEU A 19 9.45 3.17 -3.70
C LEU A 19 8.55 1.97 -3.96
N ASN A 20 7.25 2.17 -3.82
CA ASN A 20 6.21 1.17 -3.98
C ASN A 20 5.20 1.65 -5.00
N ALA A 21 4.65 0.73 -5.78
CA ALA A 21 3.54 0.98 -6.68
C ALA A 21 2.56 -0.20 -6.61
N GLU A 22 1.27 0.08 -6.63
CA GLU A 22 0.21 -0.92 -6.64
C GLU A 22 -0.89 -0.50 -7.61
N TYR A 23 -1.42 -1.46 -8.36
CA TYR A 23 -2.58 -1.30 -9.19
C TYR A 23 -3.53 -2.49 -9.01
N ILE A 24 -4.79 -2.19 -8.72
CA ILE A 24 -5.85 -3.19 -8.60
C ILE A 24 -6.80 -3.04 -9.77
N TYR A 25 -6.82 -4.04 -10.64
CA TYR A 25 -7.74 -4.14 -11.76
C TYR A 25 -8.94 -5.01 -11.39
N VAL A 26 -10.12 -4.42 -11.29
CA VAL A 26 -11.37 -5.18 -11.16
C VAL A 26 -11.83 -5.63 -12.54
N LEU A 27 -12.27 -6.89 -12.65
CA LEU A 27 -12.76 -7.42 -13.92
C LEU A 27 -13.99 -6.61 -14.42
N PRO A 28 -14.21 -6.54 -15.75
CA PRO A 28 -15.32 -5.77 -16.32
C PRO A 28 -16.69 -6.15 -15.75
N ASP A 29 -17.61 -5.18 -15.72
CA ASP A 29 -19.02 -5.32 -15.33
C ASP A 29 -19.27 -5.76 -13.87
N GLN A 30 -18.31 -5.54 -12.97
CA GLN A 30 -18.44 -5.90 -11.55
C GLN A 30 -18.60 -4.72 -10.60
N LEU A 31 -18.26 -3.50 -11.06
CA LEU A 31 -18.38 -2.27 -10.29
C LEU A 31 -19.62 -1.49 -10.72
N ALA A 32 -20.28 -0.84 -9.77
CA ALA A 32 -21.35 0.10 -10.08
C ALA A 32 -20.80 1.32 -10.86
N PRO A 33 -21.63 1.99 -11.68
CA PRO A 33 -21.19 3.18 -12.41
C PRO A 33 -20.58 4.24 -11.49
N GLY A 34 -19.45 4.80 -11.91
CA GLY A 34 -18.72 5.83 -11.16
C GLY A 34 -17.56 5.30 -10.31
N TYR A 35 -17.47 3.98 -10.10
CA TYR A 35 -16.28 3.38 -9.48
C TYR A 35 -15.21 3.04 -10.52
N ARG A 36 -13.96 3.09 -10.06
CA ARG A 36 -12.75 2.96 -10.86
C ARG A 36 -11.79 1.98 -10.21
N ASN A 37 -10.80 1.56 -10.99
CA ASN A 37 -9.66 0.80 -10.50
C ASN A 37 -8.78 1.66 -9.58
N ALA A 38 -8.17 1.04 -8.58
CA ALA A 38 -7.29 1.72 -7.64
C ALA A 38 -5.84 1.67 -8.13
N PHE A 39 -5.17 2.81 -8.07
CA PHE A 39 -3.74 2.94 -8.31
C PHE A 39 -3.10 3.70 -7.15
N SER A 40 -1.96 3.22 -6.66
CA SER A 40 -1.19 3.84 -5.59
C SER A 40 0.30 3.87 -5.90
N LEU A 41 0.92 4.99 -5.54
CA LEU A 41 2.36 5.14 -5.45
C LEU A 41 2.71 5.48 -4.01
N GLY A 42 3.80 4.94 -3.49
CA GLY A 42 4.16 5.17 -2.10
C GLY A 42 5.64 5.05 -1.80
N PHE A 43 6.00 5.53 -0.62
CA PHE A 43 7.34 5.40 -0.08
C PHE A 43 7.27 4.76 1.30
N ASP A 44 8.18 3.82 1.57
CA ASP A 44 8.44 3.38 2.93
C ASP A 44 9.75 3.98 3.42
N ILE A 45 9.72 4.52 4.64
CA ILE A 45 10.89 5.04 5.35
C ILE A 45 11.11 4.17 6.58
N GLU A 46 12.16 3.35 6.52
CA GLU A 46 12.58 2.48 7.61
C GLU A 46 13.49 3.24 8.58
N THR A 47 13.06 3.31 9.82
CA THR A 47 13.85 3.75 10.97
C THR A 47 14.17 2.55 11.85
N GLY A 48 15.03 2.70 12.86
CA GLY A 48 15.50 1.61 13.74
C GLY A 48 14.44 0.98 14.66
N GLY A 49 13.22 0.76 14.17
CA GLY A 49 12.10 0.15 14.87
C GLY A 49 10.74 0.48 14.26
N HIS A 50 10.62 1.54 13.45
CA HIS A 50 9.38 1.92 12.77
C HIS A 50 9.57 1.92 11.26
N VAL A 51 8.52 1.53 10.54
CA VAL A 51 8.39 1.79 9.11
C VAL A 51 7.25 2.79 8.93
N PHE A 52 7.58 3.96 8.38
CA PHE A 52 6.61 4.98 8.00
C PHE A 52 6.26 4.76 6.53
N GLN A 53 4.99 4.53 6.24
CA GLN A 53 4.52 4.29 4.88
C GLN A 53 3.67 5.48 4.46
N LEU A 54 4.04 6.07 3.33
CA LEU A 54 3.36 7.21 2.72
C LEU A 54 2.78 6.74 1.40
N HIS A 55 1.50 7.00 1.18
CA HIS A 55 0.78 6.53 0.00
C HIS A 55 0.09 7.72 -0.69
N PHE A 56 0.16 7.76 -2.01
CA PHE A 56 -0.60 8.63 -2.88
C PHE A 56 -1.46 7.75 -3.76
N THR A 57 -2.77 7.91 -3.70
CA THR A 57 -3.74 6.98 -4.31
C THR A 57 -5.00 7.72 -4.74
N ASN A 58 -5.69 7.24 -5.76
CA ASN A 58 -7.04 7.74 -6.11
C ASN A 58 -8.15 7.14 -5.24
N SER A 59 -7.83 6.18 -4.37
CA SER A 59 -8.79 5.66 -3.41
C SER A 59 -8.86 6.53 -2.14
N THR A 60 -10.07 6.80 -1.68
CA THR A 60 -10.32 7.45 -0.37
C THR A 60 -10.25 6.48 0.80
N SER A 61 -10.32 5.18 0.51
CA SER A 61 -10.26 4.11 1.51
C SER A 61 -8.88 3.48 1.54
N MET A 62 -8.41 3.08 2.73
CA MET A 62 -7.16 2.31 2.89
C MET A 62 -7.43 0.86 3.33
N ILE A 63 -8.70 0.47 3.45
CA ILE A 63 -9.09 -0.92 3.75
C ILE A 63 -9.48 -1.62 2.45
N GLU A 64 -9.16 -2.91 2.35
CA GLU A 64 -9.29 -3.70 1.11
C GLU A 64 -10.67 -3.53 0.45
N LYS A 65 -11.76 -3.68 1.20
CA LYS A 65 -13.11 -3.55 0.65
C LYS A 65 -13.31 -2.23 -0.10
N GLY A 66 -13.00 -1.11 0.54
CA GLY A 66 -13.18 0.20 -0.10
C GLY A 66 -12.11 0.49 -1.15
N TYR A 67 -10.88 0.01 -0.93
CA TYR A 67 -9.77 0.21 -1.85
C TYR A 67 -10.05 -0.46 -3.21
N VAL A 68 -10.54 -1.70 -3.17
CA VAL A 68 -10.81 -2.50 -4.37
C VAL A 68 -12.10 -2.05 -5.06
N THR A 69 -13.19 -1.79 -4.32
CA THR A 69 -14.53 -1.64 -4.94
C THR A 69 -15.13 -0.23 -4.87
N GLU A 70 -14.56 0.68 -4.09
CA GLU A 70 -15.18 1.98 -3.77
C GLU A 70 -14.29 3.19 -4.15
N THR A 71 -13.32 2.99 -5.05
CA THR A 71 -12.48 4.06 -5.58
C THR A 71 -13.25 4.87 -6.62
N VAL A 72 -13.35 6.19 -6.45
CA VAL A 72 -14.17 7.08 -7.32
C VAL A 72 -13.36 8.11 -8.10
N GLU A 73 -12.20 8.49 -7.57
CA GLU A 73 -11.37 9.55 -8.14
C GLU A 73 -10.50 9.06 -9.30
N ASP A 74 -10.06 10.00 -10.13
CA ASP A 74 -9.18 9.77 -11.27
C ASP A 74 -7.83 10.48 -11.06
N TRP A 75 -6.73 9.76 -11.28
CA TRP A 75 -5.39 10.32 -11.19
C TRP A 75 -5.16 11.44 -12.22
N LEU A 76 -5.71 11.30 -13.43
CA LEU A 76 -5.49 12.27 -14.51
C LEU A 76 -6.26 13.57 -14.28
N ASP A 77 -7.36 13.50 -13.51
CA ASP A 77 -8.14 14.66 -13.10
C ASP A 77 -7.63 15.27 -11.77
N GLY A 78 -6.51 14.76 -11.25
CA GLY A 78 -5.88 15.24 -10.02
C GLY A 78 -6.52 14.75 -8.72
N GLY A 79 -7.42 13.75 -8.81
CA GLY A 79 -8.05 13.10 -7.67
C GLY A 79 -7.09 12.17 -6.93
N ILE A 80 -6.10 12.77 -6.27
CA ILE A 80 -5.04 12.06 -5.53
C ILE A 80 -5.21 12.36 -4.04
N HIS A 81 -5.31 11.30 -3.25
CA HIS A 81 -5.38 11.32 -1.81
C HIS A 81 -4.07 10.86 -1.18
N PHE A 82 -3.77 11.43 -0.02
CA PHE A 82 -2.62 11.04 0.79
C PHE A 82 -3.06 10.09 1.91
N GLY A 83 -2.42 8.93 1.98
CA GLY A 83 -2.60 7.93 3.03
C GLY A 83 -1.30 7.70 3.80
N PHE A 84 -1.43 7.23 5.05
CA PHE A 84 -0.30 7.05 5.93
C PHE A 84 -0.49 5.85 6.86
N ASN A 85 0.55 5.03 6.99
CA ASN A 85 0.61 3.94 7.98
C ASN A 85 1.93 4.01 8.75
N ILE A 86 1.91 3.52 9.99
CA ILE A 86 3.13 3.26 10.78
C ILE A 86 3.06 1.81 11.26
N SER A 87 4.09 1.03 10.96
CA SER A 87 4.29 -0.27 11.59
C SER A 87 5.49 -0.25 12.53
N ARG A 88 5.40 -1.04 13.61
CA ARG A 88 6.48 -1.20 14.60
C ARG A 88 6.64 -2.67 14.96
N VAL A 89 7.88 -3.14 14.91
CA VAL A 89 8.22 -4.50 15.36
C VAL A 89 8.71 -4.43 16.80
N PHE A 90 8.08 -5.22 17.69
CA PHE A 90 8.46 -5.34 19.10
C PHE A 90 9.17 -6.67 19.34
N THR A 91 10.45 -6.63 19.69
CA THR A 91 11.19 -7.81 20.12
C THR A 91 10.95 -8.02 21.62
N LEU A 92 10.07 -8.97 21.98
CA LEU A 92 9.65 -9.21 23.38
C LEU A 92 10.69 -10.00 24.20
N ALA A 93 11.53 -10.79 23.54
CA ALA A 93 12.65 -11.51 24.15
C ALA A 93 13.84 -11.53 23.18
N ARG A 94 15.06 -11.36 23.70
CA ARG A 94 16.27 -11.51 22.88
C ARG A 94 16.40 -12.98 22.47
N PRO A 95 16.61 -13.29 21.18
CA PRO A 95 16.96 -14.65 20.79
C PRO A 95 18.25 -15.05 21.50
N LYS A 96 18.27 -16.24 22.12
CA LYS A 96 19.52 -16.86 22.57
C LYS A 96 20.37 -17.12 21.33
N ILE A 97 21.54 -16.51 21.25
CA ILE A 97 22.53 -16.84 20.23
C ILE A 97 23.22 -18.11 20.74
N GLU A 98 22.87 -19.27 20.19
CA GLU A 98 23.66 -20.48 20.40
C GLU A 98 24.97 -20.37 19.61
N GLY A 99 26.11 -20.46 20.28
CA GLY A 99 27.40 -20.70 19.62
C GLY A 99 28.56 -19.76 19.91
N ILE A 100 28.47 -18.85 20.89
CA ILE A 100 29.67 -18.15 21.40
C ILE A 100 29.58 -18.12 22.92
N ASP A 101 30.17 -19.14 23.54
CA ASP A 101 30.66 -19.09 24.93
C ASP A 101 31.92 -18.21 24.99
#